data_AF-A0A3S0AIM2-F1
#
_entry.id   AF-A0A3S0AIM2-F1
#
_cell.length_a   1.000
_cell.length_b   1.000
_cell.length_c   1.000
_cell.angle_alpha   90.00
_cell.angle_beta   90.00
_cell.angle_gamma   90.00
#
_symmetry.space_group_name_H-M   'P 1'
#
loop_
_entity.id
_entity.type
_entity.pdbx_description
1 polymer ?
#
loop_
_entity_poly.entity_id
_entity_poly.type
_entity_poly.pdbx_seq_one_letter_code
_entity_poly.pdbx_strand_id
1 'polypeptide(L)'
;MKETHMTTPRRALVVVDVQREYFDGPLQIQYPPVDAALDAIIATITTARESGLPVALIQHENPAGSAAFAAGSRGQQLHPRVAALGKFSAPSESRDLPIFTKNRASIFSSPEFVEWLAHWNVDAVTLVGFMTNPPTAPGDARNPRNHAVYATLGVYRIGRR
;
A
#
# COMPACT_ATOMS: atom_id res chain seq x y z
N MET A 1 -17.27 -32.39 21.40
CA MET A 1 -17.36 -31.03 20.84
C MET A 1 -15.95 -30.58 20.48
N LYS A 2 -15.69 -30.20 19.22
CA LYS A 2 -14.40 -29.60 18.86
C LYS A 2 -14.47 -28.13 19.23
N GLU A 3 -13.76 -27.77 20.28
CA GLU A 3 -13.57 -26.39 20.70
C GLU A 3 -12.77 -25.68 19.61
N THR A 4 -13.43 -24.77 18.88
CA THR A 4 -12.75 -23.94 17.89
C THR A 4 -11.97 -22.88 18.66
N HIS A 5 -10.69 -23.17 18.91
CA HIS A 5 -9.78 -22.19 19.48
C HIS A 5 -9.62 -21.04 18.49
N MET A 6 -10.36 -19.96 18.69
CA MET A 6 -10.24 -18.73 17.89
C MET A 6 -8.91 -18.07 18.24
N THR A 7 -7.86 -18.41 17.50
CA THR A 7 -6.55 -17.77 17.65
C THR A 7 -6.66 -16.28 17.28
N THR A 8 -6.05 -15.40 18.08
CA THR A 8 -5.95 -13.98 17.78
C THR A 8 -5.28 -13.77 16.41
N PRO A 9 -5.90 -13.04 15.46
CA PRO A 9 -5.34 -12.83 14.12
C PRO A 9 -4.00 -12.12 14.15
N ARG A 10 -3.02 -12.63 13.41
CA ARG A 10 -1.71 -12.01 13.16
C ARG A 10 -1.85 -10.96 12.07
N ARG A 11 -1.74 -9.69 12.46
CA ARG A 11 -2.07 -8.55 11.59
C ARG A 11 -0.83 -7.87 11.01
N ALA A 12 -1.00 -7.25 9.85
CA ALA A 12 -0.04 -6.28 9.28
C ALA A 12 -0.76 -5.07 8.67
N LEU A 13 -0.10 -3.92 8.63
CA LEU A 13 -0.50 -2.76 7.85
C LEU A 13 0.21 -2.78 6.49
N VAL A 14 -0.53 -2.51 5.43
CA VAL A 14 0.00 -2.44 4.07
C VAL A 14 -0.37 -1.09 3.47
N VAL A 15 0.64 -0.32 3.06
CA VAL A 15 0.51 1.01 2.49
C VAL A 15 0.68 0.91 0.97
N VAL A 16 -0.37 1.21 0.21
CA VAL A 16 -0.45 0.93 -1.21
C VAL A 16 -0.28 2.20 -2.04
N ASP A 17 0.71 2.19 -2.91
CA ASP A 17 0.96 3.16 -3.97
C ASP A 17 0.90 4.63 -3.52
N VAL A 18 1.43 4.97 -2.34
CA VAL A 18 1.53 6.39 -1.89
C VAL A 18 2.72 7.07 -2.60
N GLN A 19 2.57 7.22 -3.90
CA GLN A 19 3.57 7.67 -4.87
C GLN A 19 3.22 9.04 -5.42
N ARG A 20 4.22 9.75 -5.94
CA ARG A 20 4.10 11.13 -6.44
C ARG A 20 3.11 11.25 -7.59
N GLU A 21 2.96 10.20 -8.40
CA GLU A 21 1.98 10.12 -9.50
C GLU A 21 0.57 10.60 -9.12
N TYR A 22 0.15 10.33 -7.88
CA TYR A 22 -1.17 10.68 -7.35
C TYR A 22 -1.29 12.13 -6.83
N PHE A 23 -0.20 12.89 -6.82
CA PHE A 23 -0.12 14.24 -6.28
C PHE A 23 0.28 15.25 -7.35
N ASP A 24 1.39 15.00 -8.05
CA ASP A 24 1.96 15.90 -9.08
C ASP A 24 1.97 15.28 -10.49
N GLY A 25 1.43 14.07 -10.66
CA GLY A 25 1.34 13.36 -11.93
C GLY A 25 -0.06 13.39 -12.59
N PRO A 26 -0.22 12.79 -13.78
CA PRO A 26 -1.50 12.69 -14.50
C PRO A 26 -2.66 12.01 -13.76
N LEU A 27 -2.42 11.30 -12.66
CA LEU A 27 -3.44 10.52 -11.95
C LEU A 27 -3.83 11.13 -10.60
N GLN A 28 -3.86 12.46 -10.49
CA GLN A 28 -4.14 13.14 -9.22
C GLN A 28 -5.41 12.62 -8.53
N ILE A 29 -5.29 12.35 -7.23
CA ILE A 29 -6.42 12.01 -6.37
C ILE A 29 -7.25 13.27 -6.13
N GLN A 30 -8.57 13.17 -6.34
CA GLN A 30 -9.47 14.33 -6.29
C GLN A 30 -10.32 14.40 -5.02
N TYR A 31 -10.61 13.26 -4.40
CA TYR A 31 -11.39 13.22 -3.16
C TYR A 31 -10.97 12.00 -2.33
N PRO A 32 -10.94 12.04 -0.98
CA PRO A 32 -10.88 13.27 -0.19
C PRO A 32 -9.68 14.13 -0.61
N PRO A 33 -9.56 15.37 -0.11
CA PRO A 33 -8.38 16.19 -0.35
C PRO A 33 -7.11 15.37 -0.09
N VAL A 34 -6.23 15.28 -1.09
CA VAL A 34 -5.11 14.33 -1.09
C VAL A 34 -4.15 14.55 0.09
N ASP A 35 -3.99 15.80 0.52
CA ASP A 35 -3.17 16.14 1.69
C ASP A 35 -3.78 15.61 3.00
N ALA A 36 -5.10 15.70 3.16
CA ALA A 36 -5.79 15.14 4.33
C ALA A 36 -5.70 13.60 4.35
N ALA A 37 -5.80 12.96 3.18
CA ALA A 37 -5.57 11.53 3.06
C ALA A 37 -4.12 11.15 3.44
N LEU A 38 -3.15 11.92 2.95
CA LEU A 38 -1.75 11.73 3.28
C LEU A 38 -1.49 11.89 4.79
N ASP A 39 -2.07 12.91 5.44
CA ASP A 39 -1.97 13.10 6.90
C ASP A 39 -2.46 11.87 7.67
N ALA A 40 -3.63 11.34 7.29
CA ALA A 40 -4.19 10.14 7.91
C ALA A 40 -3.33 8.89 7.67
N ILE A 41 -2.77 8.72 6.46
CA ILE A 41 -1.86 7.61 6.13
C ILE A 41 -0.61 7.70 7.01
N ILE A 42 0.01 8.87 7.10
CA ILE A 42 1.21 9.08 7.93
C ILE A 42 0.91 8.75 9.40
N ALA A 43 -0.20 9.25 9.94
CA ALA A 43 -0.61 8.95 11.31
C ALA A 43 -0.83 7.44 11.54
N THR A 44 -1.43 6.75 10.56
CA THR A 44 -1.67 5.30 10.63
C THR A 44 -0.36 4.51 10.62
N ILE A 45 0.59 4.88 9.75
CA ILE A 45 1.91 4.25 9.70
C ILE A 45 2.65 4.44 11.03
N THR A 46 2.65 5.67 11.56
CA THR A 46 3.29 5.98 12.85
C THR A 46 2.70 5.14 13.97
N THR A 47 1.36 5.13 14.09
CA THR A 47 0.65 4.36 15.13
C THR A 47 0.95 2.86 15.03
N ALA A 48 0.91 2.29 13.82
CA ALA A 48 1.21 0.88 13.60
C ALA A 48 2.64 0.54 14.05
N ARG A 49 3.63 1.36 13.68
CA ARG A 49 5.02 1.16 14.08
C ARG A 49 5.24 1.28 15.58
N GLU A 50 4.60 2.26 16.22
CA GLU A 50 4.65 2.45 17.68
C GLU A 50 4.03 1.25 18.43
N SER A 51 2.98 0.64 17.86
CA SER A 51 2.36 -0.58 18.40
C SER A 51 3.12 -1.88 18.09
N GLY A 52 4.23 -1.83 17.35
CA GLY A 52 4.97 -3.02 16.91
C GLY A 52 4.25 -3.87 15.87
N LEU A 53 3.28 -3.29 15.15
CA LEU A 53 2.60 -3.95 14.04
C LEU A 53 3.53 -3.97 12.81
N PRO A 54 3.70 -5.11 12.12
CA PRO A 54 4.42 -5.17 10.85
C PRO A 54 3.79 -4.21 9.84
N VAL A 55 4.62 -3.39 9.18
CA VAL A 55 4.19 -2.44 8.14
C VAL A 55 4.96 -2.70 6.86
N ALA A 56 4.27 -2.82 5.73
CA ALA A 56 4.86 -2.95 4.41
C ALA A 56 4.39 -1.83 3.48
N LEU A 57 5.26 -1.35 2.59
CA LEU A 57 4.92 -0.45 1.50
C LEU A 57 4.81 -1.22 0.20
N ILE A 58 3.83 -0.88 -0.62
CA ILE A 58 3.66 -1.39 -1.97
C ILE A 58 3.82 -0.21 -2.94
N GLN A 59 4.63 -0.42 -3.97
CA GLN A 59 4.91 0.57 -5.00
C GLN A 59 4.47 0.02 -6.36
N HIS A 60 3.64 0.77 -7.08
CA HIS A 60 3.35 0.46 -8.47
C HIS A 60 4.55 0.81 -9.35
N GLU A 61 4.99 -0.13 -10.17
CA GLU A 61 6.04 0.09 -11.15
C GLU A 61 5.62 -0.47 -12.51
N ASN A 62 5.51 0.42 -13.49
CA ASN A 62 5.32 0.08 -14.89
C ASN A 62 6.66 0.14 -15.63
N PRO A 63 6.77 -0.50 -16.82
CA PRO A 63 7.97 -0.39 -17.64
C PRO A 63 8.41 1.05 -17.87
N ALA A 64 9.73 1.26 -18.02
CA ALA A 64 10.29 2.57 -18.34
C ALA A 64 9.60 3.18 -19.58
N GLY A 65 9.33 4.49 -19.53
CA GLY A 65 8.60 5.20 -20.60
C GLY A 65 7.07 5.10 -20.55
N SER A 66 6.50 4.38 -19.58
CA SER A 66 5.04 4.34 -19.37
C SER A 66 4.46 5.72 -19.03
N ALA A 67 3.17 5.92 -19.32
CA ALA A 67 2.49 7.20 -19.08
C ALA A 67 2.34 7.55 -17.58
N ALA A 68 2.33 6.54 -16.70
CA ALA A 68 2.26 6.68 -15.25
C ALA A 68 3.04 5.55 -14.58
N PHE A 69 3.62 5.84 -13.41
CA PHE A 69 4.43 4.91 -12.61
C PHE A 69 5.61 4.30 -13.36
N ALA A 70 6.15 4.98 -14.38
CA ALA A 70 7.25 4.44 -15.17
C ALA A 70 8.50 4.23 -14.30
N ALA A 71 9.15 3.08 -14.41
CA ALA A 71 10.38 2.77 -13.70
C ALA A 71 11.42 3.88 -13.88
N GLY A 72 12.01 4.34 -12.78
CA GLY A 72 12.98 5.45 -12.75
C GLY A 72 12.39 6.86 -12.89
N SER A 73 11.08 7.00 -13.12
CA SER A 73 10.43 8.32 -13.19
C SER A 73 10.22 8.94 -11.80
N ARG A 74 10.02 10.26 -11.78
CA ARG A 74 9.59 10.96 -10.57
C ARG A 74 8.24 10.46 -10.07
N GLY A 75 7.27 10.24 -10.98
CA GLY A 75 5.92 9.78 -10.62
C GLY A 75 5.93 8.43 -9.89
N GLN A 76 6.85 7.53 -10.26
CA GLN A 76 7.04 6.24 -9.60
C GLN A 76 7.55 6.37 -8.16
N GLN A 77 8.27 7.44 -7.79
CA GLN A 77 8.83 7.55 -6.44
C GLN A 77 7.73 7.64 -5.37
N LEU A 78 8.01 7.13 -4.17
CA LEU A 78 7.17 7.38 -3.00
C LEU A 78 7.00 8.88 -2.74
N HIS A 79 5.87 9.25 -2.15
CA HIS A 79 5.67 10.61 -1.68
C HIS A 79 6.74 10.98 -0.64
N PRO A 80 7.38 12.18 -0.71
CA PRO A 80 8.49 12.55 0.18
C PRO A 80 8.17 12.41 1.68
N ARG A 81 6.94 12.70 2.08
CA ARG A 81 6.50 12.55 3.49
C ARG A 81 6.47 11.09 3.95
N VAL A 82 6.16 10.13 3.07
CA VAL A 82 6.25 8.69 3.38
C VAL A 82 7.72 8.26 3.34
N ALA A 83 8.48 8.74 2.37
CA ALA A 83 9.93 8.50 2.25
C ALA A 83 10.69 8.92 3.52
N ALA A 84 10.24 9.97 4.20
CA ALA A 84 10.85 10.48 5.43
C ALA A 84 10.61 9.62 6.69
N LEU A 85 9.70 8.63 6.65
CA LEU A 85 9.30 7.88 7.85
C LEU A 85 10.33 6.86 8.35
N GLY A 86 11.35 6.50 7.57
CA GLY A 86 12.40 5.61 8.08
C GLY A 86 13.28 5.00 7.00
N LYS A 87 14.18 4.10 7.43
CA LYS A 87 15.05 3.36 6.52
C LYS A 87 14.21 2.32 5.77
N PHE A 88 14.31 2.35 4.44
CA PHE A 88 13.79 1.32 3.56
C PHE A 88 14.88 0.27 3.42
N SER A 89 14.66 -0.91 3.98
CA SER A 89 15.66 -1.98 4.03
C SER A 89 15.12 -3.25 3.39
N ALA A 90 16.03 -4.15 3.01
CA ALA A 90 15.69 -5.52 2.63
C ALA A 90 14.96 -6.25 3.77
N PRO A 91 14.15 -7.29 3.49
CA PRO A 91 13.08 -7.78 4.37
C PRO A 91 13.46 -8.36 5.74
N SER A 92 14.71 -8.30 6.22
CA SER A 92 15.15 -9.27 7.22
C SER A 92 15.11 -8.87 8.70
N GLU A 93 15.42 -7.65 9.19
CA GLU A 93 15.74 -7.57 10.65
C GLU A 93 15.41 -6.29 11.44
N SER A 94 14.60 -5.33 10.99
CA SER A 94 14.35 -4.16 11.86
C SER A 94 13.02 -3.47 11.63
N ARG A 95 12.72 -2.44 12.45
CA ARG A 95 11.57 -1.51 12.38
C ARG A 95 11.51 -0.70 11.06
N ASP A 96 12.13 -1.22 10.01
CA ASP A 96 12.21 -0.69 8.67
C ASP A 96 10.89 -0.87 7.93
N LEU A 97 10.72 -0.07 6.88
CA LEU A 97 9.56 -0.15 6.00
C LEU A 97 9.99 -0.89 4.73
N PRO A 98 9.82 -2.22 4.62
CA PRO A 98 10.10 -2.92 3.37
C PRO A 98 9.19 -2.38 2.26
N ILE A 99 9.77 -2.23 1.07
CA ILE A 99 9.05 -1.82 -0.15
C ILE A 99 9.00 -3.02 -1.08
N PHE A 100 7.80 -3.33 -1.58
CA PHE A 100 7.58 -4.35 -2.60
C PHE A 100 6.97 -3.71 -3.83
N THR A 101 7.37 -4.17 -5.02
CA THR A 101 6.87 -3.61 -6.29
C THR A 101 5.79 -4.49 -6.90
N LYS A 102 4.82 -3.85 -7.58
CA LYS A 102 3.80 -4.53 -8.37
C LYS A 102 3.56 -3.80 -9.69
N ASN A 103 3.19 -4.53 -10.72
CA ASN A 103 2.77 -3.98 -12.03
C ASN A 103 1.31 -4.31 -12.37
N ARG A 104 0.53 -4.77 -11.38
CA ARG A 104 -0.90 -5.07 -11.49
C ARG A 104 -1.65 -4.35 -10.38
N ALA A 105 -2.98 -4.35 -10.47
CA ALA A 105 -3.84 -3.77 -9.43
C ALA A 105 -3.75 -4.54 -8.11
N SER A 106 -3.63 -5.87 -8.15
CA SER A 106 -3.55 -6.71 -6.95
C SER A 106 -2.19 -6.57 -6.27
N ILE A 107 -2.17 -6.33 -4.96
CA ILE A 107 -0.93 -6.34 -4.15
C ILE A 107 -0.30 -7.73 -4.05
N PHE A 108 -1.11 -8.79 -4.21
CA PHE A 108 -0.65 -10.18 -4.18
C PHE A 108 0.05 -10.60 -5.48
N SER A 109 0.20 -9.71 -6.47
CA SER A 109 1.00 -9.99 -7.66
C SER A 109 2.52 -9.82 -7.42
N SER A 110 2.94 -9.33 -6.25
CA SER A 110 4.34 -9.31 -5.83
C SER A 110 4.65 -10.61 -5.07
N PRO A 111 5.51 -11.50 -5.61
CA PRO A 111 5.92 -12.71 -4.91
C PRO A 111 6.62 -12.42 -3.57
N GLU A 112 7.49 -11.41 -3.54
CA GLU A 112 8.27 -11.03 -2.36
C GLU A 112 7.37 -10.52 -1.22
N PHE A 113 6.30 -9.81 -1.55
CA PHE A 113 5.30 -9.40 -0.58
C PHE A 113 4.55 -10.61 0.01
N VAL A 114 4.20 -11.60 -0.82
CA VAL A 114 3.53 -12.82 -0.36
C VAL A 114 4.44 -13.63 0.55
N GLU A 115 5.73 -13.74 0.21
CA GLU A 115 6.74 -14.38 1.04
C GLU A 115 6.91 -13.65 2.38
N TRP A 116 6.91 -12.31 2.38
CA TRP A 116 6.95 -11.51 3.60
C TRP A 116 5.74 -11.76 4.50
N LEU A 117 4.52 -11.80 3.94
CA LEU A 117 3.32 -12.13 4.72
C LEU A 117 3.43 -13.53 5.36
N ALA A 118 3.96 -14.50 4.61
CA ALA A 118 4.16 -15.86 5.10
C ALA A 118 5.21 -15.93 6.21
N HIS A 119 6.33 -15.22 6.05
CA HIS A 119 7.40 -15.12 7.05
C HIS A 119 6.89 -14.56 8.39
N TRP A 120 6.03 -13.54 8.34
CA TRP A 120 5.43 -12.92 9.54
C TRP A 120 4.18 -13.65 10.06
N ASN A 121 3.81 -14.79 9.45
CA ASN A 121 2.59 -15.55 9.72
C ASN A 121 1.31 -14.70 9.71
N VAL A 122 1.28 -13.64 8.89
CA VAL A 122 0.14 -12.73 8.78
C VAL A 122 -1.07 -13.48 8.23
N ASP A 123 -2.20 -13.34 8.90
CA ASP A 123 -3.49 -13.89 8.47
C ASP A 123 -4.54 -12.80 8.21
N ALA A 124 -4.21 -11.54 8.51
CA ALA A 124 -5.08 -10.39 8.36
C ALA A 124 -4.27 -9.14 7.96
N VAL A 125 -4.58 -8.53 6.82
CA VAL A 125 -3.98 -7.23 6.43
C VAL A 125 -4.97 -6.10 6.59
N THR A 126 -4.48 -4.92 6.97
CA THR A 126 -5.19 -3.64 6.88
C THR A 126 -4.57 -2.84 5.75
N LEU A 127 -5.38 -2.30 4.83
CA LEU A 127 -4.88 -1.57 3.67
C LEU A 127 -5.11 -0.07 3.83
N VAL A 128 -4.09 0.73 3.53
CA VAL A 128 -4.20 2.19 3.39
C VAL A 128 -3.47 2.61 2.12
N GLY A 129 -3.87 3.70 1.46
CA GLY A 129 -3.21 4.19 0.25
C GLY A 129 -4.17 4.40 -0.92
N PHE A 130 -3.65 4.30 -2.15
CA PHE A 130 -4.33 4.68 -3.39
C PHE A 130 -4.18 3.61 -4.48
N MET A 131 -5.03 3.52 -5.51
CA MET A 131 -6.42 4.00 -5.58
C MET A 131 -7.37 2.90 -5.10
N THR A 132 -8.51 3.29 -4.54
CA THR A 132 -9.56 2.36 -4.09
C THR A 132 -10.25 1.62 -5.24
N ASN A 133 -10.31 2.21 -6.43
CA ASN A 133 -10.79 1.55 -7.64
C ASN A 133 -9.86 1.94 -8.81
N PRO A 134 -9.28 0.99 -9.56
CA PRO A 134 -8.51 1.33 -10.74
C PRO A 134 -9.42 1.97 -11.81
N PRO A 135 -8.89 2.84 -12.69
CA PRO A 135 -9.68 3.42 -13.77
C PRO A 135 -10.26 2.31 -14.64
N THR A 136 -11.56 2.36 -14.92
CA THR A 136 -12.26 1.34 -15.72
C THR A 136 -11.92 1.42 -17.21
N ALA A 137 -11.19 2.45 -17.67
CA ALA A 137 -10.74 2.60 -19.04
C ALA A 137 -9.44 3.43 -19.17
N PRO A 138 -8.55 3.11 -20.12
CA PRO A 138 -7.38 3.95 -20.44
C PRO A 138 -7.83 5.30 -21.04
N GLY A 139 -7.28 6.40 -20.53
CA GLY A 139 -7.62 7.76 -20.96
C GLY A 139 -8.69 8.46 -20.10
N ASP A 140 -9.30 7.77 -19.15
CA ASP A 140 -10.32 8.31 -18.25
C ASP A 140 -9.72 9.02 -17.02
N ALA A 141 -8.59 9.70 -17.18
CA ALA A 141 -7.98 10.55 -16.14
C ALA A 141 -8.87 11.76 -15.78
N ARG A 142 -9.94 12.00 -16.55
CA ARG A 142 -10.97 13.03 -16.33
C ARG A 142 -12.28 12.46 -15.77
N ASN A 143 -12.31 11.21 -15.32
CA ASN A 143 -13.46 10.72 -14.58
C ASN A 143 -13.58 11.51 -13.28
N PRO A 144 -14.72 12.17 -12.98
CA PRO A 144 -14.96 12.82 -11.70
C PRO A 144 -14.99 11.83 -10.50
N ARG A 145 -14.65 10.55 -10.72
CA ARG A 145 -14.59 9.47 -9.74
C ARG A 145 -13.17 9.00 -9.41
N ASN A 146 -12.13 9.83 -9.58
CA ASN A 146 -10.83 9.62 -8.91
C ASN A 146 -10.99 9.87 -7.39
N HIS A 147 -11.87 9.08 -6.78
CA HIS A 147 -12.05 9.00 -5.36
C HIS A 147 -10.92 8.12 -4.82
N ALA A 148 -9.98 8.70 -4.09
CA ALA A 148 -9.55 8.03 -2.89
C ALA A 148 -10.79 7.88 -1.98
N VAL A 149 -11.01 6.68 -1.47
CA VAL A 149 -11.80 6.54 -0.27
C VAL A 149 -10.84 6.14 0.82
N TYR A 150 -10.94 6.88 1.92
CA TYR A 150 -10.38 6.60 3.22
C TYR A 150 -10.26 5.11 3.48
N ALA A 151 -9.09 4.72 4.02
CA ALA A 151 -8.86 3.49 4.76
C ALA A 151 -9.84 2.37 4.39
N THR A 152 -9.52 1.59 3.36
CA THR A 152 -10.10 0.25 3.32
C THR A 152 -9.50 -0.51 4.50
N LEU A 153 -10.14 -0.36 5.67
CA LEU A 153 -10.06 -1.29 6.78
C LEU A 153 -10.76 -2.59 6.36
N GLY A 154 -10.38 -3.12 5.20
CA GLY A 154 -10.72 -4.45 4.78
C GLY A 154 -9.73 -5.35 5.49
N VAL A 155 -10.20 -6.04 6.52
CA VAL A 155 -9.44 -7.16 7.06
C VAL A 155 -9.53 -8.28 6.03
N TYR A 156 -8.54 -8.38 5.16
CA TYR A 156 -8.43 -9.52 4.26
C TYR A 156 -7.88 -10.69 5.05
N ARG A 157 -8.74 -11.69 5.31
CA ARG A 157 -8.28 -12.96 5.87
C ARG A 157 -7.55 -13.74 4.79
N ILE A 158 -6.27 -13.97 5.01
CA ILE A 158 -5.49 -14.86 4.16
C ILE A 158 -5.90 -16.28 4.53
N GLY A 159 -6.76 -16.88 3.73
CA GLY A 159 -7.26 -18.24 3.97
C GLY A 159 -6.09 -19.23 3.97
N ARG A 160 -5.77 -19.79 5.15
CA ARG A 160 -4.90 -20.96 5.24
C ARG A 160 -5.69 -22.15 4.71
N ARG A 161 -5.26 -22.72 3.57
CA ARG A 161 -5.73 -24.04 3.14
C ARG A 161 -5.20 -25.10 4.08
#